data_AF-W4MFJ3-F1
#
_entry.id   AF-W4MFJ3-F1
#
_cell.length_a   1.000
_cell.length_b   1.000
_cell.length_c   1.000
_cell.angle_alpha   90.00
_cell.angle_beta   90.00
_cell.angle_gamma   90.00
#
_symmetry.space_group_name_H-M   'P 1'
#
loop_
_entity.id
_entity.type
_entity.pdbx_description
1 polymer ?
#
loop_
_entity_poly.entity_id
_entity_poly.type
_entity_poly.pdbx_seq_one_letter_code
_entity_poly.pdbx_strand_id
1 'polypeptide(L)'
;MKFVFNLILCMILSGCAQFTNLVATSTPPEPPSVSGVLQYYHNAKALTPDELNELYAQEEARMDDADDPERTLRVALLLTLQGTLFHDSGRAAKLLQDYTQKSEHDDDLRALASLLLSTLTEAQRHVIRYEETKLELDGVIEEKSQLQQQYEQARNRLARIRHEHNKHEEHYQKVNEALRQEQETVENLRKQIEQLKIIEKTLNERKLKKPPST
;
A
#
# COMPACT_ATOMS: atom_id res chain seq x y z
N MET A 1 -15.12 -40.52 -0.08
CA MET A 1 -14.75 -40.98 -1.43
C MET A 1 -15.10 -39.89 -2.47
N LYS A 2 -14.28 -38.84 -2.57
CA LYS A 2 -14.44 -37.73 -3.55
C LYS A 2 -13.07 -37.26 -4.03
N PHE A 3 -12.22 -38.20 -4.45
CA PHE A 3 -10.80 -37.93 -4.77
C PHE A 3 -10.29 -38.68 -6.00
N VAL A 4 -11.18 -39.08 -6.92
CA VAL A 4 -10.78 -39.89 -8.10
C VAL A 4 -11.23 -39.27 -9.44
N PHE A 5 -11.92 -38.12 -9.43
CA PHE A 5 -12.55 -37.60 -10.66
C PHE A 5 -11.77 -36.48 -11.40
N ASN A 6 -10.56 -36.13 -10.95
CA ASN A 6 -9.78 -35.02 -11.54
C ASN A 6 -8.51 -35.44 -12.29
N LEU A 7 -8.32 -36.75 -12.57
CA LEU A 7 -7.11 -37.26 -13.23
C LEU A 7 -7.28 -37.62 -14.71
N ILE A 8 -8.46 -37.39 -15.31
CA ILE A 8 -8.78 -37.82 -16.69
C ILE A 8 -8.88 -36.62 -17.68
N LEU A 9 -8.58 -35.40 -17.23
CA LEU A 9 -8.58 -34.20 -18.08
C LEU A 9 -7.17 -33.69 -18.43
N CYS A 10 -6.15 -34.55 -18.41
CA CYS A 10 -4.76 -34.22 -18.76
C CYS A 10 -4.22 -34.95 -20.02
N MET A 11 -5.08 -35.56 -20.85
CA MET A 11 -4.66 -36.43 -21.96
C MET A 11 -5.10 -35.98 -23.37
N ILE A 12 -5.58 -34.74 -23.57
CA ILE A 12 -6.12 -34.30 -24.88
C ILE A 12 -5.55 -32.95 -25.37
N LEU A 13 -4.31 -32.59 -25.00
CA LEU A 13 -3.61 -31.42 -25.59
C LEU A 13 -2.22 -31.74 -26.14
N SER A 14 -1.88 -33.04 -26.29
CA SER A 14 -0.75 -33.47 -27.11
C SER A 14 -1.23 -33.67 -28.54
N GLY A 15 -0.92 -32.73 -29.43
CA GLY A 15 -1.15 -32.93 -30.86
C GLY A 15 -1.44 -31.66 -31.66
N CYS A 16 -0.44 -30.80 -31.83
CA CYS A 16 -0.24 -30.02 -33.05
C CYS A 16 1.26 -29.78 -33.21
N ALA A 17 1.92 -30.74 -33.84
CA ALA A 17 3.24 -30.60 -34.41
C ALA A 17 3.16 -29.70 -35.65
N GLN A 18 3.98 -28.65 -35.70
CA GLN A 18 4.58 -28.17 -36.96
C GLN A 18 6.02 -27.74 -36.66
N PHE A 19 6.88 -28.73 -36.56
CA PHE A 19 8.33 -28.58 -36.68
C PHE A 19 8.59 -28.13 -38.12
N THR A 20 8.74 -26.84 -38.35
CA THR A 20 9.13 -26.29 -39.65
C THR A 20 10.57 -26.69 -39.94
N ASN A 21 10.75 -27.49 -40.99
CA ASN A 21 12.03 -27.81 -41.57
C ASN A 21 12.82 -26.54 -41.88
N LEU A 22 13.99 -26.39 -41.24
CA LEU A 22 15.06 -25.51 -41.71
C LEU A 22 15.54 -26.03 -43.08
N VAL A 23 15.06 -25.39 -44.14
CA VAL A 23 15.73 -25.43 -45.44
C VAL A 23 16.85 -24.38 -45.36
N ALA A 24 18.07 -24.85 -45.12
CA ALA A 24 19.28 -24.05 -45.28
C ALA A 24 19.58 -23.90 -46.79
N THR A 25 18.88 -22.99 -47.46
CA THR A 25 19.36 -22.41 -48.70
C THR A 25 20.43 -21.39 -48.35
N SER A 26 21.68 -21.64 -48.76
CA SER A 26 22.79 -20.70 -48.65
C SER A 26 22.59 -19.54 -49.63
N THR A 27 21.68 -18.64 -49.31
CA THR A 27 21.61 -17.30 -49.90
C THR A 27 22.78 -16.47 -49.39
N PRO A 28 23.35 -15.55 -50.21
CA PRO A 28 24.31 -14.56 -49.73
C PRO A 28 23.75 -13.84 -48.49
N PRO A 29 24.59 -13.44 -47.52
CA PRO A 29 24.12 -12.71 -46.35
C PRO A 29 23.37 -11.46 -46.83
N GLU A 30 22.08 -11.45 -46.56
CA GLU A 30 21.21 -10.30 -46.84
C GLU A 30 21.76 -9.10 -46.06
N PRO A 31 21.81 -7.89 -46.66
CA PRO A 31 22.32 -6.73 -45.95
C PRO A 31 21.54 -6.54 -44.64
N PRO A 32 22.23 -6.11 -43.57
CA PRO A 32 21.61 -5.99 -42.26
C PRO A 32 20.44 -5.01 -42.36
N SER A 33 19.25 -5.43 -41.92
CA SER A 33 18.02 -4.66 -42.08
C SER A 33 17.27 -4.54 -40.77
N VAL A 34 16.61 -3.40 -40.57
CA VAL A 34 15.73 -3.17 -39.41
C VAL A 34 14.66 -4.26 -39.30
N SER A 35 14.10 -4.70 -40.43
CA SER A 35 13.11 -5.78 -40.47
C SER A 35 13.67 -7.10 -39.94
N GLY A 36 14.91 -7.44 -40.29
CA GLY A 36 15.58 -8.66 -39.80
C GLY A 36 15.74 -8.66 -38.29
N VAL A 37 16.23 -7.55 -37.72
CA VAL A 37 16.39 -7.37 -36.27
C VAL A 37 15.06 -7.50 -35.52
N LEU A 38 14.01 -6.85 -36.03
CA LEU A 38 12.69 -6.88 -35.41
C LEU A 38 12.03 -8.27 -35.53
N GLN A 39 12.17 -8.93 -36.67
CA GLN A 39 11.67 -10.29 -36.87
C GLN A 39 12.40 -11.29 -35.96
N TYR A 40 13.72 -11.14 -35.82
CA TYR A 40 14.52 -11.92 -34.88
C TYR A 40 13.99 -11.76 -33.45
N TYR A 41 13.79 -10.52 -33.00
CA TYR A 41 13.28 -10.25 -31.66
C TYR A 41 11.86 -10.79 -31.44
N HIS A 42 11.00 -10.68 -32.45
CA HIS A 42 9.66 -11.27 -32.41
C HIS A 42 9.72 -12.78 -32.24
N ASN A 43 10.59 -13.46 -32.99
CA ASN A 43 10.77 -14.92 -32.89
C ASN A 43 11.36 -15.33 -31.54
N ALA A 44 12.33 -14.56 -31.01
CA ALA A 44 12.92 -14.82 -29.71
C ALA A 44 11.88 -14.79 -28.57
N LYS A 45 10.87 -13.91 -28.65
CA LYS A 45 9.78 -13.86 -27.66
C LYS A 45 8.89 -15.11 -27.62
N ALA A 46 8.88 -15.91 -28.69
CA ALA A 46 8.09 -17.13 -28.76
C ALA A 46 8.83 -18.35 -28.17
N LEU A 47 10.13 -18.21 -27.86
CA LEU A 47 10.94 -19.28 -27.32
C LEU A 47 10.65 -19.53 -25.83
N THR A 48 10.94 -20.75 -25.39
CA THR A 48 10.92 -21.08 -23.96
C THR A 48 12.10 -20.40 -23.22
N PRO A 49 12.03 -20.22 -21.89
CA PRO A 49 13.09 -19.58 -21.13
C PRO A 49 14.47 -20.24 -21.30
N ASP A 50 14.52 -21.58 -21.41
CA ASP A 50 15.77 -22.33 -21.58
C ASP A 50 16.36 -22.11 -22.98
N GLU A 51 15.54 -22.23 -24.03
CA GLU A 51 15.96 -21.94 -25.42
C GLU A 51 16.41 -20.49 -25.59
N LEU A 52 15.77 -19.57 -24.87
CA LEU A 52 16.12 -18.16 -24.91
C LEU A 52 17.46 -17.87 -24.21
N ASN A 53 17.76 -18.58 -23.12
CA ASN A 53 19.08 -18.52 -22.47
C ASN A 53 20.17 -19.07 -23.40
N GLU A 54 19.90 -20.18 -24.10
CA GLU A 54 20.84 -20.75 -25.08
C GLU A 54 21.08 -19.80 -26.25
N LEU A 55 20.02 -19.19 -26.79
CA LEU A 55 20.10 -18.19 -27.85
C LEU A 55 20.91 -16.97 -27.40
N TYR A 56 20.68 -16.48 -26.18
CA TYR A 56 21.46 -15.39 -25.61
C TYR A 56 22.94 -15.74 -25.49
N ALA A 57 23.28 -16.91 -24.94
CA ALA A 57 24.66 -17.36 -24.81
C ALA A 57 25.34 -17.52 -26.18
N GLN A 58 24.61 -17.97 -27.20
CA GLN A 58 25.12 -18.10 -28.57
C GLN A 58 25.44 -16.74 -29.19
N GLU A 59 24.55 -15.76 -29.06
CA GLU A 59 24.78 -14.41 -29.59
C GLU A 59 25.88 -13.67 -28.81
N GLU A 60 25.95 -13.86 -27.49
CA GLU A 60 26.99 -13.28 -26.64
C GLU A 60 28.37 -13.87 -26.94
N ALA A 61 28.49 -15.19 -27.11
CA ALA A 61 29.76 -15.84 -27.41
C ALA A 61 30.39 -15.38 -28.74
N ARG A 62 29.59 -14.79 -29.63
CA ARG A 62 30.03 -14.31 -30.93
C ARG A 62 30.08 -12.78 -31.01
N MET A 63 29.95 -12.06 -29.89
CA MET A 63 29.98 -10.60 -29.90
C MET A 63 31.37 -10.02 -30.25
N ASP A 64 32.44 -10.79 -30.05
CA ASP A 64 33.81 -10.35 -30.34
C ASP A 64 34.14 -10.39 -31.86
N ASP A 65 33.27 -10.99 -32.68
CA ASP A 65 33.40 -10.96 -34.13
C ASP A 65 33.05 -9.56 -34.65
N ALA A 66 34.07 -8.79 -35.05
CA ALA A 66 33.95 -7.37 -35.42
C ALA A 66 33.06 -7.08 -36.66
N ASP A 67 32.62 -8.10 -37.40
CA ASP A 67 31.98 -7.95 -38.71
C ASP A 67 30.44 -7.88 -38.69
N ASP A 68 29.78 -8.03 -37.53
CA ASP A 68 28.31 -8.11 -37.46
C ASP A 68 27.67 -7.03 -36.55
N PRO A 69 27.36 -5.83 -37.09
CA PRO A 69 26.69 -4.78 -36.32
C PRO A 69 25.26 -5.17 -35.90
N GLU A 70 24.60 -6.07 -36.65
CA GLU A 70 23.24 -6.51 -36.33
C GLU A 70 23.21 -7.31 -35.02
N ARG A 71 24.25 -8.10 -34.76
CA ARG A 71 24.41 -8.91 -33.54
C ARG A 71 24.38 -8.07 -32.27
N THR A 72 25.02 -6.90 -32.27
CA THR A 72 25.01 -6.00 -31.11
C THR A 72 23.58 -5.57 -30.78
N LEU A 73 22.76 -5.27 -31.79
CA LEU A 73 21.35 -4.92 -31.61
C LEU A 73 20.51 -6.10 -31.16
N ARG A 74 20.75 -7.30 -31.69
CA ARG A 74 20.08 -8.53 -31.26
C ARG A 74 20.34 -8.84 -29.79
N VAL A 75 21.60 -8.77 -29.34
CA VAL A 75 21.96 -8.96 -27.93
C VAL A 75 21.32 -7.89 -27.06
N ALA A 76 21.41 -6.61 -27.46
CA ALA A 76 20.78 -5.53 -26.72
C ALA A 76 19.26 -5.74 -26.55
N LEU A 77 18.58 -6.18 -27.61
CA LEU A 77 17.15 -6.50 -27.57
C LEU A 77 16.84 -7.69 -26.66
N LEU A 78 17.63 -8.76 -26.70
CA LEU A 78 17.48 -9.90 -25.78
C LEU A 78 17.59 -9.43 -24.33
N LEU A 79 18.59 -8.62 -23.99
CA LEU A 79 18.77 -8.07 -22.64
C LEU A 79 17.59 -7.23 -22.15
N THR A 80 16.74 -6.69 -23.05
CA THR A 80 15.51 -5.97 -22.66
C THR A 80 14.33 -6.88 -22.30
N LEU A 81 14.41 -8.19 -22.59
CA LEU A 81 13.31 -9.13 -22.31
C LEU A 81 13.11 -9.29 -20.81
N GLN A 82 11.90 -8.99 -20.32
CA GLN A 82 11.55 -9.12 -18.91
C GLN A 82 11.29 -10.58 -18.54
N GLY A 83 11.64 -10.96 -17.30
CA GLY A 83 11.39 -12.31 -16.77
C GLY A 83 12.45 -13.34 -17.15
N THR A 84 13.54 -12.94 -17.80
CA THR A 84 14.68 -13.80 -18.10
C THR A 84 15.78 -13.62 -17.05
N LEU A 85 16.67 -14.62 -16.92
CA LEU A 85 17.80 -14.57 -15.98
C LEU A 85 18.89 -13.58 -16.39
N PHE A 86 19.00 -13.30 -17.69
CA PHE A 86 19.96 -12.38 -18.28
C PHE A 86 19.38 -10.99 -18.53
N HIS A 87 18.18 -10.68 -18.01
CA HIS A 87 17.60 -9.35 -18.14
C HIS A 87 18.53 -8.29 -17.52
N ASP A 88 19.07 -7.41 -18.35
CA ASP A 88 19.94 -6.32 -17.91
C ASP A 88 19.73 -5.09 -18.79
N SER A 89 18.78 -4.25 -18.37
CA SER A 89 18.46 -3.00 -19.04
C SER A 89 19.65 -2.00 -19.03
N GLY A 90 20.56 -2.07 -18.06
CA GLY A 90 21.72 -1.19 -17.99
C GLY A 90 22.75 -1.56 -19.04
N ARG A 91 23.07 -2.84 -19.15
CA ARG A 91 23.95 -3.38 -20.20
C ARG A 91 23.37 -3.18 -21.59
N ALA A 92 22.06 -3.41 -21.77
CA ALA A 92 21.37 -3.14 -23.04
C ALA A 92 21.51 -1.67 -23.47
N ALA A 93 21.27 -0.73 -22.55
CA ALA A 93 21.41 0.70 -22.83
C ALA A 93 22.84 1.07 -23.23
N LYS A 94 23.85 0.50 -22.55
CA LYS A 94 25.27 0.71 -22.88
C LYS A 94 25.60 0.19 -24.29
N LEU A 95 25.16 -1.01 -24.64
CA LEU A 95 25.38 -1.57 -25.98
C LEU A 95 24.75 -0.72 -27.08
N LEU A 96 23.51 -0.24 -26.87
CA LEU A 96 22.83 0.65 -27.81
C LEU A 96 23.53 2.02 -27.90
N GLN A 97 24.01 2.56 -26.78
CA GLN A 97 24.76 3.81 -26.76
C GLN A 97 26.07 3.67 -27.53
N ASP A 98 26.87 2.63 -27.25
CA ASP A 98 28.12 2.34 -27.95
C ASP A 98 27.88 2.12 -29.45
N TYR A 99 26.77 1.47 -29.81
CA TYR A 99 26.35 1.29 -31.20
C TYR A 99 26.05 2.64 -31.89
N THR A 100 25.28 3.52 -31.25
CA THR A 100 24.92 4.83 -31.84
C THR A 100 26.11 5.77 -32.03
N GLN A 101 27.20 5.59 -31.26
CA GLN A 101 28.42 6.40 -31.36
C GLN A 101 29.31 6.01 -32.54
N LYS A 102 29.16 4.79 -33.09
CA LYS A 102 29.94 4.32 -34.24
C LYS A 102 29.37 4.85 -35.55
N SER A 103 30.18 5.60 -36.30
CA SER A 103 29.77 6.24 -37.58
C SER A 103 29.71 5.28 -38.76
N GLU A 104 30.18 4.04 -38.61
CA GLU A 104 30.32 3.05 -39.70
C GLU A 104 29.04 2.24 -39.97
N HIS A 105 28.01 2.39 -39.14
CA HIS A 105 26.76 1.63 -39.24
C HIS A 105 25.73 2.26 -40.17
N ASP A 106 24.82 1.42 -40.66
CA ASP A 106 23.65 1.82 -41.44
C ASP A 106 22.80 2.85 -40.65
N ASP A 107 22.37 3.92 -41.34
CA ASP A 107 21.61 5.02 -40.75
C ASP A 107 20.26 4.54 -40.18
N ASP A 108 19.61 3.57 -40.82
CA ASP A 108 18.31 3.04 -40.39
C ASP A 108 18.45 2.22 -39.10
N LEU A 109 19.50 1.41 -39.00
CA LEU A 109 19.81 0.65 -37.79
C LEU A 109 20.26 1.57 -36.64
N ARG A 110 20.98 2.65 -36.94
CA ARG A 110 21.33 3.67 -35.95
C ARG A 110 20.10 4.42 -35.44
N ALA A 111 19.15 4.71 -36.32
CA ALA A 111 17.87 5.32 -35.94
C ALA A 111 17.05 4.37 -35.04
N LEU A 112 16.99 3.08 -35.38
CA LEU A 112 16.37 2.05 -34.53
C LEU A 112 17.05 1.97 -33.15
N ALA A 113 18.39 1.91 -33.11
CA ALA A 113 19.14 1.83 -31.87
C ALA A 113 18.90 3.05 -30.95
N SER A 114 18.83 4.24 -31.56
CA SER A 114 18.53 5.50 -30.86
C SER A 114 17.10 5.50 -30.30
N LEU A 115 16.13 5.00 -31.07
CA LEU A 115 14.75 4.82 -30.59
C LEU A 115 14.69 3.84 -29.42
N LEU A 116 15.32 2.66 -29.56
CA LEU A 116 15.37 1.65 -28.51
C LEU A 116 16.01 2.20 -27.23
N LEU A 117 17.13 2.92 -27.35
CA LEU A 117 17.79 3.56 -26.21
C LEU A 117 16.88 4.59 -25.53
N SER A 118 16.17 5.42 -26.31
CA SER A 118 15.20 6.38 -25.76
C SER A 118 14.05 5.68 -25.04
N THR A 119 13.52 4.57 -25.59
CA THR A 119 12.43 3.83 -24.95
C THR A 119 12.89 3.12 -23.68
N LEU A 120 14.11 2.59 -23.66
CA LEU A 120 14.68 1.89 -22.52
C LEU A 120 14.99 2.85 -21.37
N THR A 121 15.55 4.01 -21.67
CA THR A 121 15.80 5.06 -20.67
C THR A 121 14.50 5.61 -20.09
N GLU A 122 13.46 5.77 -20.90
CA GLU A 122 12.14 6.17 -20.39
C GLU A 122 11.50 5.06 -19.54
N ALA A 123 11.61 3.79 -19.95
CA ALA A 123 11.15 2.66 -19.14
C ALA A 123 11.86 2.60 -17.78
N GLN A 124 13.18 2.81 -17.73
CA GLN A 124 13.94 2.89 -16.48
C GLN A 124 13.46 4.05 -15.59
N ARG A 125 13.21 5.23 -16.17
CA ARG A 125 12.65 6.38 -15.43
C ARG A 125 11.28 6.05 -14.85
N HIS A 126 10.43 5.33 -15.58
CA HIS A 126 9.13 4.90 -15.09
C HIS A 126 9.24 3.92 -13.91
N VAL A 127 10.21 2.99 -13.94
CA VAL A 127 10.47 2.08 -12.81
C VAL A 127 10.88 2.87 -11.57
N ILE A 128 11.84 3.79 -11.70
CA ILE A 128 12.29 4.63 -10.58
C ILE A 128 11.13 5.43 -10.01
N ARG A 129 10.35 6.12 -10.86
CA ARG A 129 9.18 6.89 -10.42
C ARG A 129 8.13 6.01 -9.74
N TYR A 130 7.92 4.80 -10.24
CA TYR A 130 7.00 3.85 -9.62
C TYR A 130 7.48 3.43 -8.22
N GLU A 131 8.77 3.16 -8.05
CA GLU A 131 9.35 2.83 -6.75
C GLU A 131 9.26 4.00 -5.76
N GLU A 132 9.56 5.22 -6.20
CA GLU A 132 9.41 6.44 -5.40
C GLU A 132 7.96 6.64 -4.93
N THR A 133 7.01 6.60 -5.86
CA THR A 133 5.58 6.77 -5.55
C THR A 133 5.02 5.65 -4.67
N LYS A 134 5.55 4.42 -4.80
CA LYS A 134 5.21 3.31 -3.91
C LYS A 134 5.71 3.58 -2.48
N LEU A 135 6.94 4.04 -2.32
CA LEU A 135 7.49 4.41 -1.01
C LEU A 135 6.70 5.55 -0.35
N GLU A 136 6.32 6.57 -1.13
CA GLU A 136 5.46 7.65 -0.66
C GLU A 136 4.09 7.13 -0.20
N LEU A 137 3.48 6.24 -0.99
CA LEU A 137 2.20 5.62 -0.65
C LEU A 137 2.28 4.81 0.65
N ASP A 138 3.33 4.02 0.82
CA ASP A 138 3.56 3.23 2.03
C ASP A 138 3.70 4.16 3.26
N GLY A 139 4.40 5.29 3.12
CA GLY A 139 4.50 6.31 4.17
C GLY A 139 3.15 6.92 4.55
N VAL A 140 2.31 7.27 3.57
CA VAL A 140 0.96 7.80 3.81
C VAL A 140 0.05 6.77 4.48
N ILE A 141 0.18 5.48 4.12
CA ILE A 141 -0.56 4.39 4.76
C ILE A 141 -0.18 4.27 6.24
N GLU A 142 1.12 4.36 6.55
CA GLU A 142 1.60 4.32 7.94
C GLU A 142 1.10 5.54 8.74
N GLU A 143 1.22 6.75 8.21
CA GLU A 143 0.72 7.97 8.84
C GLU A 143 -0.79 7.88 9.13
N LYS A 144 -1.58 7.41 8.15
CA LYS A 144 -3.02 7.20 8.33
C LYS A 144 -3.32 6.20 9.44
N SER A 145 -2.55 5.12 9.53
CA SER A 145 -2.70 4.11 10.60
C SER A 145 -2.44 4.71 11.98
N GLN A 146 -1.38 5.51 12.11
CA GLN A 146 -1.06 6.22 13.36
C GLN A 146 -2.15 7.21 13.75
N LEU A 147 -2.66 7.99 12.79
CA LEU A 147 -3.74 8.96 13.04
C LEU A 147 -5.03 8.25 13.46
N GLN A 148 -5.35 7.10 12.86
CA GLN A 148 -6.50 6.29 13.25
C GLN A 148 -6.35 5.75 14.68
N GLN A 149 -5.16 5.31 15.07
CA GLN A 149 -4.89 4.89 16.44
C GLN A 149 -5.06 6.05 17.44
N GLN A 150 -4.56 7.24 17.12
CA GLN A 150 -4.73 8.44 17.94
C GLN A 150 -6.21 8.82 18.08
N TYR A 151 -6.98 8.74 17.00
CA TYR A 151 -8.42 8.97 17.02
C TYR A 151 -9.14 8.03 17.98
N GLU A 152 -8.84 6.73 17.92
CA GLU A 152 -9.46 5.75 18.82
C GLU A 152 -9.05 5.96 20.29
N GLN A 153 -7.79 6.34 20.55
CA GLN A 153 -7.35 6.72 21.89
C GLN A 153 -8.12 7.95 22.42
N ALA A 154 -8.26 8.99 21.61
CA ALA A 154 -9.00 10.19 21.97
C ALA A 154 -10.48 9.89 22.20
N ARG A 155 -11.09 9.05 21.36
CA ARG A 155 -12.47 8.58 21.49
C ARG A 155 -12.68 7.83 22.81
N ASN A 156 -11.79 6.91 23.15
CA ASN A 156 -11.85 6.16 24.42
C ASN A 156 -11.69 7.09 25.63
N ARG A 157 -10.79 8.08 25.55
CA ARG A 157 -10.62 9.09 26.60
C ARG A 157 -11.89 9.92 26.79
N LEU A 158 -12.54 10.35 25.70
CA LEU A 158 -13.81 11.08 25.77
C LEU A 158 -14.92 10.24 26.40
N ALA A 159 -15.01 8.95 26.05
CA ALA A 159 -15.98 8.04 26.65
C ALA A 159 -15.78 7.93 28.18
N ARG A 160 -14.54 7.83 28.63
CA ARG A 160 -14.20 7.81 30.06
C ARG A 160 -14.59 9.11 30.76
N ILE A 161 -14.25 10.26 30.19
CA ILE A 161 -14.60 11.57 30.76
C ILE A 161 -16.12 11.72 30.88
N ARG A 162 -16.89 11.29 29.88
CA ARG A 162 -18.36 11.31 29.94
C ARG A 162 -18.89 10.42 31.07
N HIS A 163 -18.31 9.23 31.25
CA HIS A 163 -18.71 8.35 32.34
C HIS A 163 -18.43 8.95 33.72
N GLU A 164 -17.23 9.54 33.91
CA GLU A 164 -16.86 10.23 35.15
C GLU A 164 -17.78 11.45 35.39
N HIS A 165 -18.09 12.24 34.37
CA HIS A 165 -19.03 13.34 34.45
C HIS A 165 -20.42 12.90 34.92
N ASN A 166 -20.98 11.85 34.31
CA ASN A 166 -22.30 11.32 34.71
C ASN A 166 -22.29 10.87 36.19
N LYS A 167 -21.21 10.22 36.63
CA LYS A 167 -21.06 9.82 38.04
C LYS A 167 -21.01 11.02 38.98
N HIS A 168 -20.33 12.11 38.59
CA HIS A 168 -20.31 13.35 39.36
C HIS A 168 -21.69 14.01 39.40
N GLU A 169 -22.43 13.99 38.30
CA GLU A 169 -23.79 14.51 38.23
C GLU A 169 -24.76 13.74 39.14
N GLU A 170 -24.71 12.40 39.11
CA GLU A 170 -25.48 11.55 40.03
C GLU A 170 -25.13 11.84 41.50
N HIS A 171 -23.85 12.01 41.80
CA HIS A 171 -23.40 12.34 43.16
C HIS A 171 -23.92 13.72 43.59
N TYR A 172 -23.84 14.72 42.72
CA TYR A 172 -24.33 16.07 42.96
C TYR A 172 -25.83 16.09 43.23
N GLN A 173 -26.62 15.34 42.46
CA GLN A 173 -28.06 15.19 42.69
C GLN A 173 -28.35 14.59 44.08
N LYS A 174 -27.61 13.56 44.51
CA LYS A 174 -27.77 12.96 45.84
C LYS A 174 -27.44 13.93 46.97
N VAL A 175 -26.36 14.72 46.83
CA VAL A 175 -25.97 15.73 47.81
C VAL A 175 -27.02 16.84 47.89
N ASN A 176 -27.55 17.31 46.76
CA ASN A 176 -28.60 18.32 46.74
C ASN A 176 -29.90 17.83 47.40
N GLU A 177 -30.28 16.57 47.15
CA GLU A 177 -31.44 15.97 47.81
C GLU A 177 -31.26 15.88 49.33
N ALA A 178 -30.09 15.43 49.80
CA ALA A 178 -29.76 15.39 51.22
C ALA A 178 -29.76 16.80 51.85
N LEU A 179 -29.21 17.79 51.14
CA LEU A 179 -29.21 19.19 51.59
C LEU A 179 -30.63 19.72 51.73
N ARG A 180 -31.53 19.41 50.78
CA ARG A 180 -32.94 19.80 50.86
C ARG A 180 -33.63 19.17 52.08
N GLN A 181 -33.39 17.88 52.31
CA GLN A 181 -33.94 17.20 53.49
C GLN A 181 -33.46 17.84 54.79
N GLU A 182 -32.18 18.19 54.90
CA GLU A 182 -31.64 18.90 56.07
C GLU A 182 -32.20 20.33 56.23
N GLN A 183 -32.48 21.02 55.12
CA GLN A 183 -33.15 22.33 55.19
C GLN A 183 -34.57 22.19 55.76
N GLU A 184 -35.31 21.17 55.33
CA GLU A 184 -36.65 20.87 55.83
C GLU A 184 -36.63 20.46 57.31
N THR A 185 -35.67 19.63 57.75
CA THR A 185 -35.52 19.27 59.17
C THR A 185 -35.23 20.49 60.03
N VAL A 186 -34.30 21.36 59.60
CA VAL A 186 -33.96 22.60 60.31
C VAL A 186 -35.17 23.52 60.39
N GLU A 187 -35.95 23.68 59.32
CA GLU A 187 -37.17 24.50 59.33
C GLU A 187 -38.21 23.94 60.31
N ASN A 188 -38.41 22.62 60.31
CA ASN A 188 -39.31 21.94 61.24
C ASN A 188 -38.87 22.10 62.71
N LEU A 189 -37.57 21.95 62.99
CA LEU A 189 -37.01 22.16 64.33
C LEU A 189 -37.15 23.62 64.77
N ARG A 190 -36.96 24.60 63.88
CA ARG A 190 -37.21 26.02 64.17
C ARG A 190 -38.67 26.26 64.57
N LYS A 191 -39.62 25.69 63.82
CA LYS A 191 -41.07 25.77 64.15
C LYS A 191 -41.36 25.17 65.53
N GLN A 192 -40.77 24.01 65.85
CA GLN A 192 -40.93 23.39 67.17
C GLN A 192 -40.35 24.25 68.31
N ILE A 193 -39.15 24.82 68.13
CA ILE A 193 -38.53 25.73 69.11
C ILE A 193 -39.44 26.94 69.34
N GLU A 194 -40.03 27.50 68.29
CA GLU A 194 -40.92 28.65 68.40
C GLU A 194 -42.22 28.32 69.15
N GLN A 195 -42.81 27.15 68.89
CA GLN A 195 -43.95 26.64 69.67
C GLN A 195 -43.59 26.45 71.15
N LEU A 196 -42.43 25.86 71.45
CA LEU A 196 -41.96 25.69 72.83
C LEU A 196 -41.76 27.04 73.54
N LYS A 197 -41.20 28.05 72.84
CA LYS A 197 -41.07 29.42 73.36
C LYS A 197 -42.44 30.03 73.70
N ILE A 198 -43.45 29.82 72.87
CA ILE A 198 -44.82 30.29 73.13
C ILE A 198 -45.38 29.61 74.39
N ILE A 199 -45.25 28.27 74.50
CA ILE A 199 -45.69 27.51 75.66
C ILE A 199 -44.99 28.00 76.93
N GLU A 200 -43.68 28.18 76.90
CA GLU A 200 -42.90 28.71 78.02
C GLU A 200 -43.40 30.09 78.46
N LYS A 201 -43.62 30.99 77.52
CA LYS A 201 -44.18 32.32 77.79
C LYS A 201 -45.54 32.23 78.49
N THR A 202 -46.45 31.38 78.01
CA THR A 202 -47.77 31.19 78.64
C THR A 202 -47.68 30.58 80.04
N LEU A 203 -46.73 29.67 80.30
CA LEU A 203 -46.49 29.09 81.62
C LEU A 203 -45.95 30.12 82.61
N ASN A 204 -45.02 30.98 82.17
CA ASN A 204 -44.48 32.04 83.00
C ASN A 204 -45.53 33.10 83.37
N GLU A 205 -46.40 33.48 82.42
CA GLU A 205 -47.55 34.36 82.69
C GLU A 205 -48.51 33.77 83.74
N ARG A 206 -48.76 32.45 83.70
CA ARG A 206 -49.57 31.76 84.72
C ARG A 206 -48.91 31.75 86.10
N LYS A 207 -47.58 31.59 86.19
CA LYS A 207 -46.85 31.62 87.46
C LYS A 207 -46.85 33.00 88.13
N LEU A 208 -46.85 34.08 87.33
CA LEU A 208 -46.91 35.47 87.82
C LEU A 208 -48.29 35.85 88.37
N LYS A 209 -49.38 35.25 87.86
CA LYS A 209 -50.71 35.33 88.45
C LYS A 209 -50.85 34.37 89.65
N LYS A 210 -50.07 34.59 90.70
CA LYS A 210 -50.39 34.02 92.02
C LYS A 210 -51.55 34.85 92.61
N PRO A 211 -52.65 34.25 93.08
CA PRO A 211 -53.73 34.98 93.74
C PRO A 211 -53.19 35.65 95.02
N PRO A 212 -53.71 36.84 95.39
CA PRO A 212 -53.31 37.50 96.63
C PRO A 212 -53.60 36.58 97.82
N SER A 213 -52.57 36.34 98.63
CA SER A 213 -52.66 35.57 99.88
C SER A 213 -53.74 36.19 100.77
N THR A 214 -54.78 35.40 101.05
CA THR A 214 -55.83 35.70 102.02
C THR A 214 -55.55 34.96 103.31
#